data_AF-A0A1B6KQV0-F1
#
_entry.id   AF-A0A1B6KQV0-F1
#
_cell.length_a   1.000
_cell.length_b   1.000
_cell.length_c   1.000
_cell.angle_alpha   90.00
_cell.angle_beta   90.00
_cell.angle_gamma   90.00
#
_symmetry.space_group_name_H-M   'P 1'
#
loop_
_entity.id
_entity.type
_entity.pdbx_description
1 polymer ?
#
loop_
_entity_poly.entity_id
_entity_poly.type
_entity_poly.pdbx_seq_one_letter_code
_entity_poly.pdbx_strand_id
1 'polypeptide(L)'
;SLFGAAGAGLTGYKMHKRVGEIEKFAFDRLVLDQTDNNNEPVVDTILPRCQQLHISILISGWLKDESADNYVRPWVCVRASQEQYYLRYESRYLLEFGRAIEYILSMAFSIATQEVLKYTALSGLLSAVAWPGALLGLANIIDNPWSVCCRRSAQVGKQLAEVLLAREQGHRPVTLVGFSIGARVIYYCLREMAERDKCEGIVQDAVLIGAPCTGDPESWKKLSRVVAGRLINGYCRTDWLLKFLYRTLSMTSQDVAGLNPVEVNDRRICNVDLSEIVTGHSDYSDKICLILRTMNIKVKDGPCGVVKMSKSLTMDQLGTNTQSHCRSPMALHRTWSVEVLATDKTQDTSDEGAAS
;
A
#
# COMPACT_ATOMS: atom_id res chain seq x y z
N SER A 1 42.12 -3.71 7.90
CA SER A 1 40.67 -3.48 7.71
C SER A 1 40.07 -4.58 6.86
N LEU A 2 39.44 -5.56 7.50
CA LEU A 2 38.73 -6.64 6.84
C LEU A 2 37.27 -6.18 6.69
N PHE A 3 36.94 -5.59 5.53
CA PHE A 3 35.56 -5.32 5.16
C PHE A 3 34.83 -6.67 5.09
N GLY A 4 34.01 -6.94 6.10
CA GLY A 4 33.22 -8.17 6.20
C GLY A 4 32.14 -8.22 5.13
N ALA A 5 32.46 -8.84 4.00
CA ALA A 5 31.53 -9.22 2.93
C ALA A 5 30.71 -10.47 3.33
N ALA A 6 30.06 -10.44 4.49
CA ALA A 6 29.02 -11.37 4.88
C ALA A 6 27.73 -10.56 5.06
N GLY A 7 27.09 -10.21 3.94
CA GLY A 7 25.96 -9.29 3.90
C GLY A 7 24.76 -9.78 4.72
N ALA A 8 24.43 -9.01 5.76
CA ALA A 8 23.28 -9.20 6.63
C ALA A 8 21.99 -9.04 5.81
N GLY A 9 21.25 -10.13 5.64
CA GLY A 9 19.93 -10.16 5.01
C GLY A 9 18.87 -10.51 6.05
N LEU A 10 17.65 -10.02 5.86
CA LEU A 10 16.52 -10.40 6.73
C LEU A 10 16.04 -11.84 6.46
N THR A 11 16.54 -12.49 5.39
CA THR A 11 16.16 -13.85 5.03
C THR A 11 16.52 -14.82 6.16
N GLY A 12 15.51 -15.49 6.71
CA GLY A 12 15.70 -16.44 7.80
C GLY A 12 15.63 -15.83 9.20
N TYR A 13 15.47 -14.51 9.32
CA TYR A 13 15.13 -13.91 10.61
C TYR A 13 13.76 -14.43 11.04
N LYS A 14 13.77 -15.14 12.16
CA LYS A 14 12.58 -15.65 12.83
C LYS A 14 12.72 -15.32 14.31
N MET A 15 11.64 -14.81 14.90
CA MET A 15 11.60 -14.61 16.34
C MET A 15 11.66 -15.97 17.05
N HIS A 16 12.75 -16.23 17.78
CA HIS A 16 13.01 -17.51 18.44
C HIS A 16 12.37 -17.61 19.84
N LYS A 17 12.09 -16.48 20.48
CA LYS A 17 11.41 -16.40 21.79
C LYS A 17 10.26 -15.41 21.67
N ARG A 18 9.11 -15.74 22.26
CA ARG A 18 7.95 -14.83 22.33
C ARG A 18 8.38 -13.53 23.01
N VAL A 19 8.21 -12.41 22.32
CA VAL A 19 8.39 -11.05 22.85
C VAL A 19 7.02 -10.44 23.09
N GLY A 20 6.70 -10.19 24.37
CA GLY A 20 5.37 -9.71 24.76
C GLY A 20 4.27 -10.69 24.35
N GLU A 21 3.26 -10.18 23.65
CA GLU A 21 2.14 -11.01 23.17
C GLU A 21 2.46 -11.77 21.87
N ILE A 22 3.44 -11.33 21.08
CA ILE A 22 3.64 -11.76 19.69
C ILE A 22 3.90 -13.28 19.60
N GLU A 23 3.16 -13.97 18.74
CA GLU A 23 3.28 -15.41 18.52
C GLU A 23 4.09 -15.73 17.26
N LYS A 24 3.94 -14.91 16.21
CA LYS A 24 4.62 -15.10 14.92
C LYS A 24 5.19 -13.79 14.44
N PHE A 25 6.49 -13.81 14.11
CA PHE A 25 7.21 -12.70 13.50
C PHE A 25 8.42 -13.28 12.73
N ALA A 26 8.37 -13.19 11.39
CA ALA A 26 9.44 -13.65 10.52
C ALA A 26 9.47 -12.83 9.22
N PHE A 27 10.65 -12.71 8.62
CA PHE A 27 10.80 -12.13 7.29
C PHE A 27 11.05 -13.22 6.26
N ASP A 28 10.27 -13.16 5.19
CA ASP A 28 10.46 -14.00 4.03
C ASP A 28 10.79 -13.12 2.82
N ARG A 29 11.60 -13.65 1.91
CA ARG A 29 11.98 -12.92 0.70
C ARG A 29 10.85 -13.02 -0.33
N LEU A 30 10.49 -11.90 -0.94
CA LEU A 30 9.64 -11.89 -2.11
C LEU A 30 10.49 -12.27 -3.33
N VAL A 31 10.38 -13.51 -3.78
CA VAL A 31 10.97 -13.97 -5.05
C VAL A 31 9.96 -13.61 -6.13
N LEU A 32 10.34 -12.69 -7.01
CA LEU A 32 9.55 -12.34 -8.17
C LEU A 32 10.07 -13.16 -9.34
N ASP A 33 9.18 -13.90 -10.00
CA ASP A 33 9.51 -14.54 -11.27
C ASP A 33 9.99 -13.46 -12.23
N GLN A 34 11.30 -13.45 -12.47
CA GLN A 34 11.86 -12.70 -13.58
C GLN A 34 11.43 -13.47 -14.81
N THR A 35 10.51 -12.85 -15.54
CA THR A 35 10.16 -13.25 -16.90
C THR A 35 11.03 -12.40 -17.81
N ASP A 36 11.67 -13.03 -18.79
CA ASP A 36 12.41 -12.29 -19.80
C ASP A 36 11.45 -11.49 -20.70
N ASN A 37 11.99 -10.74 -21.67
CA ASN A 37 11.17 -9.98 -22.64
C ASN A 37 10.23 -10.87 -23.49
N ASN A 38 10.41 -12.19 -23.46
CA ASN A 38 9.61 -13.18 -24.16
C ASN A 38 8.60 -13.88 -23.25
N ASN A 39 8.43 -13.42 -22.01
CA ASN A 39 7.52 -13.99 -21.02
C ASN A 39 7.87 -15.44 -20.60
N GLU A 40 9.09 -15.90 -20.88
CA GLU A 40 9.57 -17.19 -20.39
C GLU A 40 10.09 -17.02 -18.95
N PRO A 41 9.80 -17.98 -18.04
CA PRO A 41 10.39 -17.97 -16.71
C PRO A 41 11.91 -18.07 -16.88
N VAL A 42 12.65 -17.11 -16.33
CA VAL A 42 14.11 -17.21 -16.23
C VAL A 42 14.41 -18.38 -15.31
N VAL A 43 14.61 -19.56 -15.90
CA VAL A 43 14.91 -20.81 -15.22
C VAL A 43 16.08 -20.59 -14.27
N ASP A 44 15.87 -20.96 -13.01
CA ASP A 44 16.80 -20.90 -11.87
C ASP A 44 18.24 -21.22 -12.28
N THR A 45 18.96 -20.19 -12.73
CA THR A 45 20.42 -20.21 -12.83
C THR A 45 20.89 -19.27 -11.75
N ILE A 46 20.82 -19.75 -10.50
CA ILE A 46 21.42 -19.16 -9.28
C ILE A 46 21.56 -17.64 -9.45
N LEU A 47 20.44 -16.90 -9.44
CA LEU A 47 20.53 -15.44 -9.44
C LEU A 47 21.41 -15.11 -8.22
N PRO A 48 22.62 -14.54 -8.41
CA PRO A 48 23.50 -14.24 -7.30
C PRO A 48 22.67 -13.42 -6.34
N ARG A 49 22.67 -13.76 -5.05
CA ARG A 49 21.91 -13.03 -4.02
C ARG A 49 22.13 -11.55 -4.28
N CYS A 50 21.17 -10.87 -4.92
CA CYS A 50 21.33 -9.47 -5.28
C CYS A 50 21.27 -8.70 -3.97
N GLN A 51 22.40 -8.67 -3.26
CA GLN A 51 22.61 -7.90 -2.06
C GLN A 51 22.61 -6.46 -2.52
N GLN A 52 21.47 -5.82 -2.32
CA GLN A 52 21.29 -4.45 -2.71
C GLN A 52 21.71 -3.52 -1.58
N LEU A 53 22.05 -2.29 -1.93
CA LEU A 53 22.32 -1.23 -0.95
C LEU A 53 21.06 -0.77 -0.23
N HIS A 54 19.87 -1.13 -0.71
CA HIS A 54 18.56 -0.74 -0.19
C HIS A 54 17.60 -1.93 -0.23
N ILE A 55 16.75 -2.07 0.80
CA ILE A 55 15.74 -3.13 0.86
C ILE A 55 14.34 -2.55 1.02
N SER A 56 13.31 -3.31 0.62
CA SER A 56 11.92 -2.97 0.94
C SER A 56 11.27 -4.04 1.80
N ILE A 57 10.49 -3.62 2.80
CA ILE A 57 9.71 -4.52 3.65
C ILE A 57 8.23 -4.21 3.43
N LEU A 58 7.50 -5.23 3.01
CA LEU A 58 6.11 -5.20 2.60
C LEU A 58 5.24 -5.83 3.70
N ILE A 59 4.19 -5.13 4.12
CA ILE A 59 3.43 -5.50 5.32
C ILE A 59 1.93 -5.49 5.01
N SER A 60 1.37 -6.68 4.84
CA SER A 60 -0.06 -6.88 4.54
C SER A 60 -0.94 -6.63 5.76
N GLY A 61 -2.09 -5.96 5.58
CA GLY A 61 -3.00 -5.63 6.68
C GLY A 61 -4.04 -6.70 7.04
N TRP A 62 -4.32 -7.63 6.15
CA TRP A 62 -5.13 -8.81 6.45
C TRP A 62 -4.80 -9.90 5.45
N LEU A 63 -5.35 -11.09 5.69
CA LEU A 63 -5.14 -12.29 4.90
C LEU A 63 -6.51 -12.79 4.43
N LYS A 64 -6.67 -13.06 3.13
CA LYS A 64 -7.95 -13.55 2.57
C LYS A 64 -8.19 -15.04 2.86
N ASP A 65 -7.16 -15.86 2.67
CA ASP A 65 -7.27 -17.31 2.79
C ASP A 65 -6.01 -17.95 3.41
N GLU A 66 -6.00 -19.27 3.55
CA GLU A 66 -4.85 -20.01 4.10
C GLU A 66 -3.78 -20.34 3.05
N SER A 67 -3.93 -19.83 1.82
CA SER A 67 -3.00 -20.14 0.75
C SER A 67 -1.58 -19.67 1.06
N ALA A 68 -0.60 -20.41 0.56
CA ALA A 68 0.81 -20.09 0.77
C ALA A 68 1.20 -18.74 0.15
N ASP A 69 0.52 -18.33 -0.92
CA ASP A 69 0.81 -17.12 -1.68
C ASP A 69 0.01 -15.89 -1.22
N ASN A 70 -0.91 -16.02 -0.25
CA ASN A 70 -1.67 -14.89 0.30
C ASN A 70 -0.80 -13.68 0.67
N TYR A 71 0.32 -13.92 1.36
CA TYR A 71 1.25 -12.85 1.73
C TYR A 71 1.94 -12.21 0.52
N VAL A 72 2.01 -12.91 -0.61
CA VAL A 72 2.75 -12.53 -1.82
C VAL A 72 1.83 -11.87 -2.85
N ARG A 73 0.58 -12.34 -2.99
CA ARG A 73 -0.38 -11.91 -4.02
C ARG A 73 -0.52 -10.39 -4.16
N PRO A 74 -0.67 -9.60 -3.09
CA PRO A 74 -0.74 -8.14 -3.24
C PRO A 74 0.56 -7.57 -3.83
N TRP A 75 1.71 -8.14 -3.47
CA TRP A 75 2.99 -7.49 -3.70
C TRP A 75 3.71 -7.88 -4.99
N VAL A 76 3.13 -8.77 -5.80
CA VAL A 76 3.75 -9.29 -7.03
C VAL A 76 4.20 -8.19 -8.01
N CYS A 77 3.53 -7.03 -8.00
CA CYS A 77 3.83 -5.90 -8.86
C CYS A 77 4.82 -4.91 -8.25
N VAL A 78 5.17 -4.99 -6.96
CA VAL A 78 6.00 -3.96 -6.32
C VAL A 78 7.45 -4.05 -6.80
N ARG A 79 8.05 -2.91 -7.09
CA ARG A 79 9.46 -2.75 -7.50
C ARG A 79 10.11 -1.60 -6.73
N ALA A 80 9.72 -1.40 -5.47
CA ALA A 80 10.29 -0.39 -4.58
C ALA A 80 11.80 -0.62 -4.35
N SER A 81 12.23 -1.88 -4.36
CA SER A 81 13.62 -2.34 -4.42
C SER A 81 13.72 -3.61 -5.27
N GLN A 82 14.92 -4.01 -5.71
CA GLN A 82 15.08 -5.37 -6.27
C GLN A 82 15.21 -6.42 -5.15
N GLU A 83 15.61 -6.02 -3.94
CA GLU A 83 15.58 -6.87 -2.75
C GLU A 83 14.38 -6.52 -1.87
N GLN A 84 13.38 -7.39 -1.89
CA GLN A 84 12.10 -7.19 -1.21
C GLN A 84 11.82 -8.33 -0.23
N TYR A 85 11.31 -7.94 0.93
CA TYR A 85 10.88 -8.82 2.00
C TYR A 85 9.41 -8.58 2.28
N TYR A 86 8.70 -9.60 2.72
CA TYR A 86 7.39 -9.43 3.33
C TYR A 86 7.42 -9.92 4.79
N LEU A 87 6.67 -9.24 5.65
CA LEU A 87 6.59 -9.58 7.06
C LEU A 87 5.47 -10.61 7.27
N ARG A 88 5.83 -11.79 7.77
CA ARG A 88 4.89 -12.80 8.26
C ARG A 88 4.70 -12.61 9.75
N TYR A 89 3.59 -12.01 10.13
CA TYR A 89 3.24 -11.76 11.52
C TYR A 89 1.81 -12.20 11.83
N GLU A 90 1.58 -12.69 13.04
CA GLU A 90 0.24 -12.90 13.64
C GLU A 90 -0.79 -13.52 12.68
N SER A 91 -0.36 -14.47 11.83
CA SER A 91 -1.12 -14.91 10.64
C SER A 91 -2.54 -15.39 10.97
N ARG A 92 -2.70 -16.05 12.12
CA ARG A 92 -4.00 -16.52 12.60
C ARG A 92 -4.98 -15.34 12.75
N TYR A 93 -4.55 -14.28 13.45
CA TYR A 93 -5.38 -13.12 13.72
C TYR A 93 -5.66 -12.31 12.46
N LEU A 94 -4.68 -12.17 11.56
CA LEU A 94 -4.88 -11.49 10.28
C LEU A 94 -5.87 -12.24 9.37
N LEU A 95 -5.91 -13.57 9.44
CA LEU A 95 -6.87 -14.39 8.72
C LEU A 95 -8.26 -14.34 9.34
N GLU A 96 -8.36 -14.43 10.67
CA GLU A 96 -9.62 -14.23 11.40
C GLU A 96 -10.22 -12.85 11.07
N PHE A 97 -9.38 -11.82 11.01
CA PHE A 97 -9.79 -10.47 10.61
C PHE A 97 -10.21 -10.37 9.13
N GLY A 98 -9.44 -10.97 8.20
CA GLY A 98 -9.81 -11.00 6.79
C GLY A 98 -11.15 -11.69 6.53
N ARG A 99 -11.40 -12.82 7.19
CA ARG A 99 -12.71 -13.52 7.16
C ARG A 99 -13.84 -12.65 7.70
N ALA A 100 -13.60 -11.93 8.80
CA ALA A 100 -14.59 -11.00 9.36
C ALA A 100 -14.91 -9.86 8.38
N ILE A 101 -13.90 -9.31 7.69
CA ILE A 101 -14.10 -8.29 6.65
C ILE A 101 -14.99 -8.84 5.53
N GLU A 102 -14.66 -9.99 4.95
CA GLU A 102 -15.42 -10.58 3.84
C GLU A 102 -16.87 -10.91 4.24
N TYR A 103 -17.07 -11.41 5.47
CA TYR A 103 -18.40 -11.69 6.00
C TYR A 103 -19.24 -10.41 6.16
N ILE A 104 -18.66 -9.34 6.70
CA ILE A 104 -19.38 -8.06 6.85
C ILE A 104 -19.68 -7.43 5.50
N LEU A 105 -18.73 -7.45 4.56
CA LEU A 105 -18.93 -6.88 3.22
C LEU A 105 -20.02 -7.63 2.46
N SER A 106 -20.04 -8.97 2.52
CA SER A 106 -21.08 -9.77 1.87
C SER A 106 -22.45 -9.54 2.50
N MET A 107 -22.54 -9.39 3.82
CA MET A 107 -23.79 -9.07 4.50
C MET A 107 -24.28 -7.65 4.20
N ALA A 108 -23.39 -6.65 4.21
CA ALA A 108 -23.72 -5.28 3.85
C ALA A 108 -24.23 -5.18 2.40
N PHE A 109 -23.59 -5.91 1.48
CA PHE A 109 -24.02 -6.01 0.08
C PHE A 109 -25.40 -6.67 -0.05
N SER A 110 -25.66 -7.75 0.70
CA SER A 110 -26.96 -8.42 0.73
C SER A 110 -28.08 -7.51 1.24
N ILE A 111 -27.83 -6.77 2.34
CA ILE A 111 -28.77 -5.79 2.89
C ILE A 111 -29.05 -4.69 1.87
N ALA A 112 -28.01 -4.11 1.26
CA ALA A 112 -28.16 -3.08 0.24
C ALA A 112 -28.99 -3.55 -0.96
N THR A 113 -28.76 -4.79 -1.42
CA THR A 113 -29.52 -5.40 -2.52
C THR A 113 -30.99 -5.58 -2.14
N GLN A 114 -31.28 -6.05 -0.93
CA GLN A 114 -32.65 -6.22 -0.45
C GLN A 114 -33.39 -4.89 -0.28
N GLU A 115 -32.73 -3.83 0.18
CA GLU A 115 -33.34 -2.51 0.32
C GLU A 115 -33.66 -1.88 -1.06
N VAL A 116 -32.78 -2.04 -2.06
CA VAL A 116 -33.07 -1.61 -3.44
C VAL A 116 -34.27 -2.34 -4.03
N LEU A 117 -34.58 -3.55 -3.58
CA LEU A 117 -35.74 -4.33 -4.04
C LEU A 117 -37.05 -3.97 -3.30
N LYS A 118 -37.00 -3.23 -2.18
CA LYS A 118 -38.14 -2.90 -1.32
C LYS A 118 -38.79 -1.54 -1.61
N TYR A 119 -38.80 -1.07 -2.86
CA TYR A 119 -39.54 0.13 -3.31
C TYR A 119 -41.08 -0.08 -3.30
N THR A 120 -41.64 -0.54 -2.19
CA THR A 120 -43.07 -0.48 -1.87
C THR A 120 -43.23 0.46 -0.68
N ALA A 121 -44.10 1.47 -0.79
CA ALA A 121 -44.21 2.66 0.06
C ALA A 121 -44.35 2.45 1.60
N LEU A 122 -44.44 1.20 2.07
CA LEU A 122 -44.38 0.83 3.50
C LEU A 122 -42.94 0.65 4.04
N SER A 123 -41.90 0.68 3.19
CA SER A 123 -40.51 0.40 3.60
C SER A 123 -39.86 1.52 4.41
N GLY A 124 -40.21 2.79 4.19
CA GLY A 124 -39.52 3.93 4.81
C GLY A 124 -39.46 3.94 6.34
N LEU A 125 -40.48 3.37 7.02
CA LEU A 125 -40.56 3.34 8.49
C LEU A 125 -39.88 2.09 9.09
N LEU A 126 -39.90 0.95 8.38
CA LEU A 126 -39.21 -0.28 8.79
C LEU A 126 -37.69 -0.22 8.50
N SER A 127 -37.29 0.43 7.41
CA SER A 127 -35.88 0.61 7.03
C SER A 127 -35.12 1.52 8.00
N ALA A 128 -35.79 2.47 8.67
CA ALA A 128 -35.17 3.41 9.61
C ALA A 128 -34.59 2.73 10.88
N VAL A 129 -35.16 1.59 11.30
CA VAL A 129 -34.74 0.85 12.51
C VAL A 129 -33.99 -0.44 12.17
N ALA A 130 -34.20 -1.02 10.98
CA ALA A 130 -33.50 -2.22 10.54
C ALA A 130 -32.01 -1.97 10.25
N TRP A 131 -31.67 -0.84 9.63
CA TRP A 131 -30.28 -0.48 9.29
C TRP A 131 -29.38 -0.33 10.52
N PRO A 132 -29.78 0.41 11.58
CA PRO A 132 -28.95 0.57 12.78
C PRO A 132 -28.76 -0.75 13.52
N GLY A 133 -29.81 -1.57 13.63
CA GLY A 133 -29.73 -2.88 14.28
C GLY A 133 -28.82 -3.85 13.53
N ALA A 134 -28.94 -3.93 12.20
CA ALA A 134 -28.07 -4.78 11.38
C ALA A 134 -26.60 -4.35 11.48
N LEU A 135 -26.33 -3.05 11.45
CA LEU A 135 -24.99 -2.51 11.67
C LEU A 135 -24.40 -2.88 13.04
N LEU A 136 -25.17 -2.75 14.12
CA LEU A 136 -24.70 -3.14 15.45
C LEU A 136 -24.39 -4.64 15.52
N GLY A 137 -25.19 -5.48 14.84
CA GLY A 137 -24.89 -6.90 14.67
C GLY A 137 -23.55 -7.15 13.98
N LEU A 138 -23.28 -6.43 12.88
CA LEU A 138 -22.00 -6.48 12.17
C LEU A 138 -20.83 -6.05 13.06
N ALA A 139 -21.00 -4.99 13.87
CA ALA A 139 -19.96 -4.51 14.78
C ALA A 139 -19.50 -5.58 15.75
N ASN A 140 -20.42 -6.32 16.36
CA ASN A 140 -20.10 -7.39 17.31
C ASN A 140 -19.26 -8.52 16.69
N ILE A 141 -19.39 -8.77 15.39
CA ILE A 141 -18.64 -9.81 14.68
C ILE A 141 -17.18 -9.40 14.48
N ILE A 142 -16.94 -8.14 14.14
CA ILE A 142 -15.60 -7.64 13.79
C ILE A 142 -14.85 -6.99 14.93
N ASP A 143 -15.53 -6.49 15.97
CA ASP A 143 -14.89 -5.78 17.08
C ASP A 143 -13.75 -6.59 17.70
N ASN A 144 -14.00 -7.87 18.00
CA ASN A 144 -12.96 -8.72 18.58
C ASN A 144 -11.76 -8.95 17.62
N PRO A 145 -11.93 -9.46 16.37
CA PRO A 145 -10.82 -9.58 15.43
C PRO A 145 -10.07 -8.26 15.16
N TRP A 146 -10.80 -7.15 15.04
CA TRP A 146 -10.23 -5.82 14.82
C TRP A 146 -9.40 -5.33 16.01
N SER A 147 -9.97 -5.39 17.22
CA SER A 147 -9.32 -4.95 18.46
C SER A 147 -8.05 -5.76 18.73
N VAL A 148 -8.12 -7.09 18.52
CA VAL A 148 -6.94 -7.96 18.59
C VAL A 148 -5.90 -7.54 17.57
N CYS A 149 -6.25 -7.37 16.30
CA CYS A 149 -5.30 -6.91 15.26
C CYS A 149 -4.71 -5.53 15.58
N CYS A 150 -5.48 -4.60 16.14
CA CYS A 150 -5.01 -3.27 16.55
C CYS A 150 -4.00 -3.34 17.71
N ARG A 151 -4.22 -4.21 18.69
CA ARG A 151 -3.29 -4.44 19.82
C ARG A 151 -2.02 -5.14 19.33
N ARG A 152 -2.18 -6.20 18.54
CA ARG A 152 -1.07 -7.02 18.02
C ARG A 152 -0.18 -6.25 17.05
N SER A 153 -0.75 -5.45 16.14
CA SER A 153 0.03 -4.60 15.22
C SER A 153 0.90 -3.58 15.93
N ALA A 154 0.46 -3.03 17.07
CA ALA A 154 1.29 -2.15 17.88
C ALA A 154 2.52 -2.87 18.44
N GLN A 155 2.36 -4.11 18.94
CA GLN A 155 3.48 -4.93 19.44
C GLN A 155 4.41 -5.35 18.30
N VAL A 156 3.86 -5.78 17.16
CA VAL A 156 4.64 -6.15 15.97
C VAL A 156 5.42 -4.94 15.43
N GLY A 157 4.84 -3.74 15.45
CA GLY A 157 5.53 -2.50 15.10
C GLY A 157 6.75 -2.25 15.99
N LYS A 158 6.61 -2.42 17.30
CA LYS A 158 7.74 -2.33 18.24
C LYS A 158 8.81 -3.36 17.96
N GLN A 159 8.43 -4.61 17.72
CA GLN A 159 9.39 -5.66 17.36
C GLN A 159 10.12 -5.35 16.05
N LEU A 160 9.41 -4.80 15.05
CA LEU A 160 10.02 -4.34 13.80
C LEU A 160 11.02 -3.20 14.07
N ALA A 161 10.70 -2.27 14.96
CA ALA A 161 11.65 -1.23 15.39
C ALA A 161 12.92 -1.82 16.00
N GLU A 162 12.80 -2.80 16.90
CA GLU A 162 13.96 -3.48 17.50
C GLU A 162 14.85 -4.15 16.46
N VAL A 163 14.26 -4.84 15.47
CA VAL A 163 15.00 -5.45 14.34
C VAL A 163 15.76 -4.39 13.53
N LEU A 164 15.08 -3.29 13.20
CA LEU A 164 15.65 -2.23 12.37
C LEU A 164 16.76 -1.47 13.10
N LEU A 165 16.60 -1.22 14.41
CA LEU A 165 17.59 -0.57 15.28
C LEU A 165 18.79 -1.48 15.54
N ALA A 166 18.58 -2.79 15.68
CA ALA A 166 19.63 -3.80 15.78
C ALA A 166 20.43 -3.98 14.47
N ARG A 167 19.98 -3.36 13.37
CA ARG A 167 20.61 -3.45 12.04
C ARG A 167 20.73 -4.90 11.56
N GLU A 168 19.69 -5.72 11.78
CA GLU A 168 19.62 -7.09 11.26
C GLU A 168 19.67 -7.13 9.72
N GLN A 169 19.20 -6.07 9.08
CA GLN A 169 19.35 -5.81 7.64
C GLN A 169 20.72 -5.21 7.25
N GLY A 170 21.63 -5.05 8.19
CA GLY A 170 22.85 -4.25 8.07
C GLY A 170 22.57 -2.74 8.06
N HIS A 171 23.55 -1.95 7.61
CA HIS A 171 23.45 -0.48 7.50
C HIS A 171 22.67 0.00 6.25
N ARG A 172 21.82 -0.86 5.68
CA ARG A 172 21.09 -0.59 4.45
C ARG A 172 19.81 0.20 4.75
N PRO A 173 19.51 1.27 4.00
CA PRO A 173 18.25 1.97 4.13
C PRO A 173 17.07 1.07 3.76
N VAL A 174 15.95 1.27 4.46
CA VAL A 174 14.75 0.44 4.34
C VAL A 174 13.58 1.27 3.85
N THR A 175 12.89 0.82 2.81
CA THR A 175 11.56 1.33 2.45
C THR A 175 10.48 0.43 3.06
N LEU A 176 9.58 1.01 3.84
CA LEU A 176 8.45 0.31 4.45
C LEU A 176 7.18 0.59 3.64
N VAL A 177 6.46 -0.45 3.25
CA VAL A 177 5.18 -0.31 2.55
C VAL A 177 4.15 -1.22 3.20
N GLY A 178 3.00 -0.65 3.58
CA GLY A 178 1.94 -1.44 4.20
C GLY A 178 0.57 -0.82 3.99
N PHE A 179 -0.45 -1.67 4.02
CA PHE A 179 -1.85 -1.24 3.97
C PHE A 179 -2.62 -1.70 5.22
N SER A 180 -3.65 -0.95 5.62
CA SER A 180 -4.52 -1.27 6.76
C SER A 180 -3.74 -1.60 8.04
N ILE A 181 -3.97 -2.74 8.71
CA ILE A 181 -3.24 -3.15 9.92
C ILE A 181 -1.73 -3.21 9.68
N GLY A 182 -1.27 -3.46 8.45
CA GLY A 182 0.14 -3.45 8.09
C GLY A 182 0.72 -2.04 8.03
N ALA A 183 -0.06 -1.06 7.57
CA ALA A 183 0.29 0.35 7.70
C ALA A 183 0.35 0.78 9.18
N ARG A 184 -0.53 0.24 10.02
CA ARG A 184 -0.49 0.44 11.47
C ARG A 184 0.79 -0.15 12.09
N VAL A 185 1.27 -1.31 11.65
CA VAL A 185 2.59 -1.85 12.07
C VAL A 185 3.70 -0.85 11.77
N ILE A 186 3.72 -0.24 10.58
CA ILE A 186 4.70 0.79 10.20
C ILE A 186 4.60 2.00 11.13
N TYR A 187 3.39 2.52 11.36
CA TYR A 187 3.17 3.65 12.25
C TYR A 187 3.77 3.40 13.65
N TYR A 188 3.47 2.25 14.26
CA TYR A 188 3.98 1.92 15.59
C TYR A 188 5.48 1.61 15.60
N CYS A 189 6.03 1.09 14.50
CA CYS A 189 7.47 0.93 14.31
C CYS A 189 8.19 2.27 14.31
N LEU A 190 7.78 3.21 13.45
CA LEU A 190 8.37 4.54 13.39
C LEU A 190 8.22 5.29 14.72
N ARG A 191 7.07 5.13 15.39
CA ARG A 191 6.82 5.76 16.68
C ARG A 191 7.77 5.23 17.76
N GLU A 192 8.00 3.93 17.82
CA GLU A 192 8.95 3.34 18.77
C GLU A 192 10.38 3.80 18.45
N MET A 193 10.77 3.85 17.17
CA MET A 193 12.08 4.34 16.75
C MET A 193 12.30 5.82 17.10
N ALA A 194 11.27 6.67 17.03
CA ALA A 194 11.37 8.09 17.32
C ALA A 194 11.72 8.40 18.79
N GLU A 195 11.44 7.45 19.69
CA GLU A 195 11.76 7.53 21.12
C GLU A 195 13.16 6.96 21.45
N ARG A 196 13.88 6.44 20.44
CA ARG A 196 15.23 5.88 20.59
C ARG A 196 16.28 6.79 19.94
N ASP A 197 17.51 6.69 20.42
CA ASP A 197 18.67 7.35 19.83
C ASP A 197 19.17 6.62 18.57
N LYS A 198 19.84 7.35 17.67
CA LYS A 198 20.48 6.80 16.45
C LYS A 198 19.50 6.07 15.52
N CYS A 199 18.26 6.53 15.46
CA CYS A 199 17.21 5.99 14.61
C CYS A 199 17.20 6.60 13.20
N GLU A 200 17.90 7.73 13.01
CA GLU A 200 17.96 8.47 11.76
C GLU A 200 18.69 7.67 10.66
N GLY A 201 18.20 7.77 9.42
CA GLY A 201 18.83 7.15 8.25
C GLY A 201 18.67 5.63 8.15
N ILE A 202 17.87 5.01 9.03
CA ILE A 202 17.46 3.60 8.87
C ILE A 202 16.35 3.48 7.82
N VAL A 203 15.29 4.29 7.99
CA VAL A 203 14.12 4.26 7.12
C VAL A 203 14.29 5.33 6.03
N GLN A 204 14.33 4.88 4.78
CA GLN A 204 14.39 5.76 3.61
C GLN A 204 12.99 6.34 3.36
N ASP A 205 12.04 5.50 2.98
CA ASP A 205 10.65 5.89 2.72
C ASP A 205 9.69 5.03 3.55
N ALA A 206 8.55 5.60 3.94
CA ALA A 206 7.48 4.88 4.62
C ALA A 206 6.14 5.18 3.95
N VAL A 207 5.45 4.15 3.50
CA VAL A 207 4.20 4.23 2.74
C VAL A 207 3.10 3.54 3.54
N LEU A 208 2.18 4.35 4.07
CA LEU A 208 1.05 3.91 4.89
C LEU A 208 -0.23 4.09 4.09
N ILE A 209 -0.92 3.00 3.76
CA ILE A 209 -2.13 3.00 2.92
C ILE A 209 -3.34 2.61 3.77
N GLY A 210 -4.38 3.44 3.82
CA GLY A 210 -5.61 3.15 4.58
C GLY A 210 -5.35 2.89 6.06
N ALA A 211 -4.42 3.63 6.66
CA ALA A 211 -3.86 3.30 7.98
C ALA A 211 -4.85 3.58 9.12
N PRO A 212 -5.21 2.56 9.93
CA PRO A 212 -6.01 2.75 11.14
C PRO A 212 -5.11 3.22 12.28
N CYS A 213 -4.61 4.45 12.20
CA CYS A 213 -3.84 5.11 13.25
C CYS A 213 -4.27 6.57 13.37
N THR A 214 -3.78 7.25 14.42
CA THR A 214 -4.06 8.67 14.61
C THR A 214 -3.49 9.49 13.44
N GLY A 215 -4.27 10.45 12.96
CA GLY A 215 -3.87 11.51 12.04
C GLY A 215 -3.35 12.76 12.75
N ASP A 216 -3.11 12.69 14.08
CA ASP A 216 -2.59 13.80 14.87
C ASP A 216 -1.26 14.35 14.29
N PRO A 217 -1.21 15.63 13.90
CA PRO A 217 -0.03 16.24 13.31
C PRO A 217 1.23 16.15 14.17
N GLU A 218 1.12 16.32 15.49
CA GLU A 218 2.27 16.29 16.39
C GLU A 218 2.91 14.90 16.44
N SER A 219 2.08 13.85 16.45
CA SER A 219 2.54 12.46 16.34
C SER A 219 3.30 12.22 15.04
N TRP A 220 2.75 12.64 13.89
CA TRP A 220 3.38 12.45 12.58
C TRP A 220 4.66 13.26 12.39
N LYS A 221 4.72 14.47 12.96
CA LYS A 221 5.93 15.30 13.00
C LYS A 221 7.09 14.56 13.68
N LYS A 222 6.84 13.82 14.77
CA LYS A 222 7.87 12.98 15.41
C LYS A 222 8.35 11.86 14.48
N LEU A 223 7.44 11.22 13.74
CA LEU A 223 7.78 10.15 12.79
C LEU A 223 8.67 10.66 11.66
N SER A 224 8.46 11.90 11.21
CA SER A 224 9.29 12.52 10.18
C SER A 224 10.78 12.60 10.56
N ARG A 225 11.13 12.59 11.85
CA ARG A 225 12.55 12.56 12.29
C ARG A 225 13.23 11.24 11.90
N VAL A 226 12.49 10.14 11.95
CA VAL A 226 13.01 8.79 11.67
C VAL A 226 13.15 8.54 10.16
N VAL A 227 12.25 9.11 9.36
CA VAL A 227 12.18 8.89 7.91
C VAL A 227 13.04 9.94 7.18
N ALA A 228 14.07 9.47 6.46
CA ALA A 228 14.98 10.35 5.73
C ALA A 228 14.36 10.93 4.44
N GLY A 229 13.52 10.14 3.76
CA GLY A 229 12.84 10.47 2.52
C GLY A 229 11.37 10.83 2.73
N ARG A 230 10.47 10.10 2.06
CA ARG A 230 9.02 10.38 2.06
C ARG A 230 8.28 9.54 3.09
N LEU A 231 7.46 10.20 3.91
CA LEU A 231 6.45 9.60 4.76
C LEU A 231 5.08 9.83 4.11
N ILE A 232 4.56 8.83 3.41
CA ILE A 232 3.36 8.95 2.58
C ILE A 232 2.15 8.38 3.33
N ASN A 233 1.11 9.20 3.46
CA ASN A 233 -0.22 8.79 3.89
C ASN A 233 -1.15 8.66 2.68
N GLY A 234 -1.46 7.43 2.28
CA GLY A 234 -2.50 7.13 1.30
C GLY A 234 -3.84 6.96 2.03
N TYR A 235 -4.77 7.89 1.86
CA TYR A 235 -6.06 7.89 2.56
C TYR A 235 -7.21 7.72 1.57
N CYS A 236 -8.33 7.16 2.03
CA CYS A 236 -9.55 7.04 1.24
C CYS A 236 -10.72 7.61 2.04
N ARG A 237 -11.28 8.71 1.55
CA ARG A 237 -12.42 9.38 2.17
C ARG A 237 -13.70 8.56 2.04
N THR A 238 -13.76 7.58 1.16
CA THR A 238 -14.95 6.76 0.89
C THR A 238 -14.86 5.37 1.53
N ASP A 239 -13.79 5.05 2.27
CA ASP A 239 -13.63 3.76 2.94
C ASP A 239 -14.70 3.54 4.02
N TRP A 240 -15.78 2.89 3.61
CA TRP A 240 -16.96 2.68 4.44
C TRP A 240 -16.67 1.79 5.65
N LEU A 241 -15.86 0.74 5.49
CA LEU A 241 -15.58 -0.19 6.59
C LEU A 241 -14.74 0.50 7.66
N LEU A 242 -13.70 1.22 7.27
CA LEU A 242 -12.85 1.93 8.22
C LEU A 242 -13.65 3.03 8.95
N LYS A 243 -14.51 3.78 8.24
CA LYS A 243 -15.45 4.71 8.86
C LYS A 243 -16.39 4.03 9.85
N PHE A 244 -16.96 2.89 9.47
CA PHE A 244 -17.90 2.14 10.28
C PHE A 244 -17.26 1.66 11.60
N LEU A 245 -16.06 1.08 11.51
CA LEU A 245 -15.30 0.61 12.67
C LEU A 245 -14.99 1.75 13.63
N TYR A 246 -14.44 2.87 13.15
CA TYR A 246 -14.08 3.98 14.02
C TYR A 246 -15.31 4.68 14.64
N ARG A 247 -16.37 4.88 13.86
CA ARG A 247 -17.61 5.50 14.35
C ARG A 247 -18.31 4.65 15.42
N THR A 248 -18.30 3.32 15.26
CA THR A 248 -18.99 2.42 16.18
C THR A 248 -18.19 2.12 17.44
N LEU A 249 -16.85 2.16 17.35
CA LEU A 249 -15.94 1.92 18.47
C LEU A 249 -15.56 3.21 19.23
N SER A 250 -16.41 4.25 19.14
CA SER A 250 -16.26 5.53 19.85
C SER A 250 -14.94 6.26 19.61
N MET A 251 -14.34 6.08 18.44
CA MET A 251 -13.15 6.82 18.03
C MET A 251 -13.52 7.87 16.98
N THR A 252 -13.14 9.13 17.19
CA THR A 252 -13.46 10.21 16.26
C THR A 252 -12.86 9.93 14.89
N SER A 253 -13.71 9.66 13.88
CA SER A 253 -13.28 9.36 12.51
C SER A 253 -12.49 10.49 11.83
N GLN A 254 -12.56 11.72 12.36
CA GLN A 254 -11.81 12.88 11.86
C GLN A 254 -10.30 12.74 12.12
N ASP A 255 -9.90 11.96 13.13
CA ASP A 255 -8.50 11.82 13.53
C ASP A 255 -7.85 10.53 13.00
N VAL A 256 -8.38 9.94 11.92
CA VAL A 256 -7.86 8.69 11.36
C VAL A 256 -7.07 8.96 10.08
N ALA A 257 -5.77 8.65 10.09
CA ALA A 257 -4.88 8.90 8.96
C ALA A 257 -5.34 8.21 7.66
N GLY A 258 -5.92 7.02 7.75
CA GLY A 258 -6.45 6.29 6.59
C GLY A 258 -7.71 6.89 5.96
N LEU A 259 -8.39 7.83 6.62
CA LEU A 259 -9.62 8.47 6.13
C LEU A 259 -9.41 9.92 5.71
N ASN A 260 -8.40 10.59 6.25
CA ASN A 260 -8.18 12.03 6.09
C ASN A 260 -6.69 12.34 5.83
N PRO A 261 -6.39 13.48 5.18
CA PRO A 261 -5.02 13.96 5.11
C PRO A 261 -4.49 14.30 6.51
N VAL A 262 -3.18 14.12 6.69
CA VAL A 262 -2.45 14.52 7.89
C VAL A 262 -1.84 15.89 7.64
N GLU A 263 -2.38 16.91 8.29
CA GLU A 263 -2.00 18.32 8.08
C GLU A 263 -0.74 18.67 8.89
N VAL A 264 0.45 18.38 8.36
CA VAL A 264 1.74 18.73 8.97
C VAL A 264 2.54 19.60 8.02
N ASN A 265 3.12 20.69 8.53
CA ASN A 265 4.05 21.52 7.78
C ASN A 265 5.45 20.88 7.69
N ASP A 266 5.56 19.75 7.00
CA ASP A 266 6.83 19.09 6.66
C ASP A 266 6.76 18.56 5.22
N ARG A 267 7.71 19.00 4.38
CA ARG A 267 7.80 18.60 2.95
C ARG A 267 7.97 17.09 2.73
N ARG A 268 8.37 16.33 3.75
CA ARG A 268 8.55 14.88 3.69
C ARG A 268 7.24 14.13 3.90
N ILE A 269 6.25 14.75 4.53
CA ILE A 269 4.93 14.15 4.75
C ILE A 269 4.08 14.43 3.52
N CYS A 270 3.67 13.36 2.82
CA CYS A 270 2.92 13.45 1.58
C CYS A 270 1.56 12.78 1.75
N ASN A 271 0.47 13.54 1.57
CA ASN A 271 -0.88 12.99 1.55
C ASN A 271 -1.29 12.67 0.12
N VAL A 272 -1.82 11.46 -0.11
CA VAL A 272 -2.35 11.03 -1.41
C VAL A 272 -3.78 10.56 -1.22
N ASP A 273 -4.73 11.23 -1.87
CA ASP A 273 -6.13 10.79 -1.88
C ASP A 273 -6.29 9.62 -2.85
N LEU A 274 -6.80 8.51 -2.34
CA LEU A 274 -7.06 7.28 -3.08
C LEU A 274 -8.55 7.07 -3.38
N SER A 275 -9.42 8.03 -3.04
CA SER A 275 -10.88 7.88 -3.12
C SER A 275 -11.41 7.62 -4.54
N GLU A 276 -10.68 8.02 -5.58
CA GLU A 276 -11.03 7.73 -6.99
C GLU A 276 -10.71 6.28 -7.39
N ILE A 277 -9.80 5.62 -6.67
CA ILE A 277 -9.29 4.28 -7.00
C ILE A 277 -9.88 3.23 -6.05
N VAL A 278 -9.95 3.57 -4.77
CA VAL A 278 -10.36 2.71 -3.66
C VAL A 278 -11.83 3.03 -3.34
N THR A 279 -12.70 2.08 -3.64
CA THR A 279 -14.14 2.19 -3.36
C THR A 279 -14.50 1.66 -1.98
N GLY A 280 -13.67 0.77 -1.43
CA GLY A 280 -13.84 0.24 -0.08
C GLY A 280 -12.57 -0.47 0.42
N HIS A 281 -12.56 -0.85 1.71
CA HIS A 281 -11.36 -1.37 2.37
C HIS A 281 -10.75 -2.60 1.69
N SER A 282 -11.57 -3.50 1.12
CA SER A 282 -11.08 -4.70 0.43
C SER A 282 -10.19 -4.38 -0.77
N ASP A 283 -10.42 -3.23 -1.42
CA ASP A 283 -9.72 -2.81 -2.63
C ASP A 283 -8.22 -2.57 -2.40
N TYR A 284 -7.76 -2.27 -1.17
CA TYR A 284 -6.33 -2.01 -0.97
C TYR A 284 -5.48 -3.21 -1.38
N SER A 285 -5.92 -4.44 -1.06
CA SER A 285 -5.18 -5.65 -1.43
C SER A 285 -5.21 -5.94 -2.93
N ASP A 286 -6.34 -5.65 -3.59
CA ASP A 286 -6.58 -6.00 -5.00
C ASP A 286 -6.04 -4.93 -5.96
N LYS A 287 -6.07 -3.66 -5.56
CA LYS A 287 -5.65 -2.51 -6.36
C LYS A 287 -4.29 -1.95 -5.95
N ILE A 288 -3.55 -2.64 -5.09
CA ILE A 288 -2.26 -2.17 -4.55
C ILE A 288 -1.28 -1.71 -5.63
N CYS A 289 -1.24 -2.38 -6.78
CA CYS A 289 -0.37 -1.99 -7.89
C CYS A 289 -0.74 -0.62 -8.49
N LEU A 290 -2.04 -0.35 -8.62
CA LEU A 290 -2.56 0.93 -9.10
C LEU A 290 -2.38 2.03 -8.05
N ILE A 291 -2.61 1.70 -6.77
CA ILE A 291 -2.39 2.59 -5.64
C ILE A 291 -0.93 3.03 -5.58
N LEU A 292 0.01 2.09 -5.61
CA LEU A 292 1.45 2.39 -5.55
C LEU A 292 1.91 3.21 -6.74
N ARG A 293 1.41 2.93 -7.94
CA ARG A 293 1.68 3.76 -9.13
C ARG A 293 1.19 5.20 -8.93
N THR A 294 -0.01 5.38 -8.38
CA THR A 294 -0.59 6.70 -8.07
C THR A 294 0.23 7.45 -7.02
N MET A 295 0.82 6.74 -6.06
CA MET A 295 1.72 7.29 -5.04
C MET A 295 3.17 7.50 -5.53
N ASN A 296 3.41 7.33 -6.84
CA ASN A 296 4.72 7.41 -7.48
C ASN A 296 5.76 6.47 -6.84
N ILE A 297 5.34 5.24 -6.55
CA ILE A 297 6.18 4.12 -6.12
C ILE A 297 6.39 3.19 -7.32
N LYS A 298 7.64 2.75 -7.54
CA LYS A 298 7.98 1.89 -8.68
C LYS A 298 7.25 0.54 -8.59
N VAL A 299 6.63 0.16 -9.70
CA VAL A 299 5.93 -1.12 -9.90
C VAL A 299 6.38 -1.75 -11.23
N LYS A 300 6.11 -3.04 -11.46
CA LYS A 300 6.41 -3.74 -12.72
C LYS A 300 5.73 -3.01 -13.89
N ASP A 301 6.45 -2.86 -14.99
CA ASP A 301 5.90 -2.34 -16.24
C ASP A 301 4.87 -3.31 -16.83
N GLY A 302 3.81 -2.78 -17.41
CA GLY A 302 2.67 -3.54 -17.94
C GLY A 302 1.33 -3.16 -17.29
N PRO A 303 0.22 -3.73 -17.80
CA PRO A 303 -1.09 -3.52 -17.20
C PRO A 303 -1.06 -4.05 -15.76
N CYS A 304 -1.00 -3.14 -14.78
CA CYS A 304 -1.39 -3.45 -13.40
C CYS A 304 -2.82 -3.96 -13.51
N GLY A 305 -3.04 -5.26 -13.28
CA GLY A 305 -4.29 -5.98 -13.52
C GLY A 305 -5.48 -5.05 -13.72
N VAL A 306 -5.80 -4.77 -14.98
CA VAL A 306 -6.95 -3.94 -15.33
C VAL A 306 -8.16 -4.78 -14.95
N VAL A 307 -8.66 -4.59 -13.71
CA VAL A 307 -10.05 -4.91 -13.43
C VAL A 307 -10.84 -3.99 -14.36
N LYS A 308 -11.47 -4.59 -15.38
CA LYS A 308 -12.30 -3.88 -16.36
C LYS A 308 -13.24 -2.94 -15.61
N MET A 309 -12.97 -1.64 -15.70
CA MET A 309 -13.95 -0.61 -15.36
C MET A 309 -15.18 -0.84 -16.23
N SER A 310 -16.34 -1.03 -15.59
CA SER A 310 -17.60 -1.06 -16.33
C SER A 310 -17.76 0.27 -17.05
N LYS A 311 -17.95 0.22 -18.37
CA LYS A 311 -18.22 1.40 -19.20
C LYS A 311 -19.53 2.07 -18.76
N SER A 312 -19.42 3.15 -18.00
CA SER A 312 -20.30 4.32 -17.99
C SER A 312 -19.59 5.35 -17.10
N LEU A 313 -18.95 6.38 -17.63
CA LEU A 313 -19.59 7.52 -18.27
C LEU A 313 -18.71 8.06 -19.40
N THR A 314 -19.37 8.45 -20.48
CA THR A 314 -18.83 9.15 -21.65
C THR A 314 -18.12 10.45 -21.26
N MET A 315 -16.96 10.68 -21.88
CA MET A 315 -16.34 12.00 -22.02
C MET A 315 -17.33 12.92 -22.75
N ASP A 316 -17.94 13.82 -22.00
CA ASP A 316 -18.14 15.22 -22.35
C ASP A 316 -18.82 15.89 -21.16
N GLN A 317 -18.34 17.08 -20.80
CA GLN A 317 -18.74 17.93 -19.67
C GLN A 317 -18.03 17.68 -18.33
N LEU A 318 -16.85 18.27 -18.16
CA LEU A 318 -16.69 19.48 -17.33
C LEU A 318 -15.29 20.06 -17.55
N GLY A 319 -15.21 20.97 -18.52
CA GLY A 319 -14.18 21.99 -18.49
C GLY A 319 -14.51 23.03 -17.40
N THR A 320 -13.45 23.64 -16.87
CA THR A 320 -13.39 24.85 -16.02
C THR A 320 -13.31 24.67 -14.49
N ASN A 321 -12.28 25.33 -13.95
CA ASN A 321 -11.93 25.61 -12.53
C ASN A 321 -11.44 24.41 -11.70
N THR A 322 -10.23 24.38 -11.14
CA THR A 322 -9.48 25.46 -10.47
C THR A 322 -7.95 25.25 -10.53
N GLN A 323 -7.23 26.35 -10.74
CA GLN A 323 -5.81 26.48 -10.36
C GLN A 323 -5.70 26.62 -8.84
N SER A 324 -4.80 25.87 -8.20
CA SER A 324 -4.05 26.38 -7.03
C SER A 324 -2.82 25.52 -6.67
N HIS A 325 -1.65 26.09 -6.94
CA HIS A 325 -0.46 26.12 -6.08
C HIS A 325 0.26 24.81 -5.71
N CYS A 326 1.22 24.44 -6.58
CA CYS A 326 2.57 24.05 -6.16
C CYS A 326 3.56 24.47 -7.26
N ARG A 327 4.04 25.72 -7.22
CA ARG A 327 5.17 26.18 -8.04
C ARG A 327 6.38 26.38 -7.13
N SER A 328 7.46 25.68 -7.42
CA SER A 328 8.82 26.12 -7.06
C SER A 328 9.46 26.80 -8.27
N PRO A 329 10.25 27.87 -8.09
CA PRO A 329 10.86 28.61 -9.20
C PRO A 329 12.24 28.06 -9.53
N MET A 330 12.50 27.82 -10.82
CA MET A 330 13.62 28.45 -11.56
C MET A 330 13.60 27.92 -12.99
N ALA A 331 13.30 28.83 -13.91
CA ALA A 331 13.37 28.62 -15.34
C ALA A 331 14.84 28.66 -15.81
N LEU A 332 15.20 27.73 -16.69
CA LEU A 332 16.17 27.97 -17.75
C LEU A 332 15.69 27.23 -18.99
N HIS A 333 15.22 28.04 -19.94
CA HIS A 333 14.74 27.65 -21.26
C HIS A 333 15.81 26.87 -22.04
N ARG A 334 15.47 25.67 -22.51
CA ARG A 334 15.80 25.19 -23.87
C ARG A 334 14.67 24.28 -24.36
N THR A 335 13.88 24.80 -25.29
CA THR A 335 12.90 24.07 -26.09
C THR A 335 13.62 23.14 -27.06
N TRP A 336 13.29 21.85 -27.05
CA TRP A 336 13.56 20.91 -28.14
C TRP A 336 12.22 20.46 -28.72
N SER A 337 11.96 20.83 -29.98
CA SER A 337 10.85 20.30 -30.77
C SER A 337 11.28 18.94 -31.34
N VAL A 338 10.44 17.91 -31.18
CA VAL A 338 10.64 16.62 -31.85
C VAL A 338 9.80 16.63 -33.12
N GLU A 339 10.46 16.73 -34.27
CA GLU A 339 9.86 16.48 -35.59
C GLU A 339 9.53 15.00 -35.75
N VAL A 340 8.34 14.73 -36.29
CA VAL A 340 7.83 13.41 -36.61
C VAL A 340 8.46 12.94 -37.92
N LEU A 341 9.23 11.86 -37.86
CA LEU A 341 9.77 11.12 -39.00
C LEU A 341 8.61 10.46 -39.79
N ALA A 342 8.34 10.97 -40.98
CA ALA A 342 7.61 10.26 -42.02
C ALA A 342 8.61 9.44 -42.85
N THR A 343 8.23 8.19 -43.09
CA THR A 343 8.98 7.13 -43.78
C THR A 343 9.35 7.48 -45.22
N ASP A 344 10.64 7.33 -45.51
CA ASP A 344 11.23 7.38 -46.85
C ASP A 344 10.99 6.05 -47.60
N LYS A 345 10.56 6.15 -48.86
CA LYS A 345 10.51 5.03 -49.82
C LYS A 345 11.62 5.29 -50.83
N THR A 346 12.69 4.50 -50.76
CA THR A 346 13.72 4.45 -51.78
C THR A 346 13.52 3.29 -52.75
N GLN A 347 14.15 3.48 -53.92
CA GLN A 347 14.50 2.55 -54.99
C GLN A 347 13.51 2.46 -56.18
N ASP A 348 13.95 2.52 -57.44
CA ASP A 348 15.33 2.47 -57.96
C ASP A 348 15.44 3.10 -59.36
N THR A 349 16.66 3.51 -59.68
CA THR A 349 17.17 4.03 -60.95
C THR A 349 17.24 2.96 -62.05
N SER A 350 17.05 3.35 -63.32
CA SER A 350 17.90 2.89 -64.44
C SER A 350 17.73 3.80 -65.66
N ASP A 351 18.82 4.50 -65.98
CA ASP A 351 19.11 5.07 -67.30
C ASP A 351 19.65 3.94 -68.19
N GLU A 352 19.09 3.76 -69.39
CA GLU A 352 19.78 3.18 -70.55
C GLU A 352 19.14 3.67 -71.86
N GLY A 353 19.96 4.21 -72.76
CA GLY A 353 19.83 3.93 -74.19
C GLY A 353 19.17 4.97 -75.11
N ALA A 354 20.03 5.70 -75.82
CA ALA A 354 19.80 6.51 -77.01
C ALA A 354 18.89 5.90 -78.11
N ALA A 355 18.14 6.74 -78.82
CA ALA A 355 18.11 6.78 -80.31
C ALA A 355 17.20 7.92 -80.84
N SER A 356 17.70 8.54 -81.92
CA SER A 356 17.06 9.45 -82.91
C SER A 356 16.61 10.84 -82.49
#